data_AF-A0A3D2PBB2-F1
#
_entry.id   AF-A0A3D2PBB2-F1
#
_cell.length_a   1.000
_cell.length_b   1.000
_cell.length_c   1.000
_cell.angle_alpha   90.00
_cell.angle_beta   90.00
_cell.angle_gamma   90.00
#
_symmetry.space_group_name_H-M   'P 1'
#
loop_
_entity.id
_entity.type
_entity.pdbx_description
1 polymer ?
#
loop_
_entity_poly.entity_id
_entity_poly.type
_entity_poly.pdbx_seq_one_letter_code
_entity_poly.pdbx_strand_id
1 'polypeptide(L)'
;VDDEPGMLLVISRILESAGYTVHTAENAQMGLEIVRKIHPDVVLLDIRLPDMDGPELLKEIKKIYPEIPIVMCSGFGDVETAVQTVKQGASDYISKPFKNEEVLKVVKNVLTQQIAERVKPVPVREEIVLPARKPVGWSKLLIPAGLGLVLIGVIVFVILKIVFPKSSTPSVFSVPYSHPTALTFDGENLWVSSWFTQTIYKHKLDNSFTVGGSYYFPTLHPTGLSWGDNCLWTCDPWTRKIYRHNLDTTLSIVDSYDSPGTNPSGLYWDGINLWSVDATEDRIYKHKLDERLSVITVYDSPGPSPIGIFSDGKGLWTADSETNKIYKHELDNKLTIVGFSTPEAHQQTKLTGMTGGSKYLWTVSEDTGKIYQYNIKTMKFTH
;
A
#
# COMPACT_ATOMS: atom_id res chain seq x y z
N VAL A 1 -7.06 25.54 -2.37
CA VAL A 1 -8.24 26.16 -3.01
C VAL A 1 -9.44 25.51 -2.38
N ASP A 2 -10.23 26.30 -1.68
CA ASP A 2 -11.33 25.84 -0.84
C ASP A 2 -12.25 27.04 -0.58
N ASP A 3 -13.57 26.87 -0.66
CA ASP A 3 -14.53 27.95 -0.50
C ASP A 3 -14.87 28.24 0.96
N GLU A 4 -14.44 27.39 1.90
CA GLU A 4 -14.59 27.60 3.33
C GLU A 4 -13.37 28.37 3.89
N PRO A 5 -13.53 29.64 4.33
CA PRO A 5 -12.41 30.44 4.86
C PRO A 5 -11.76 29.82 6.11
N GLY A 6 -12.57 29.11 6.91
CA GLY A 6 -12.09 28.36 8.07
C GLY A 6 -11.14 27.22 7.68
N MET A 7 -11.44 26.52 6.59
CA MET A 7 -10.60 25.43 6.09
C MET A 7 -9.28 25.95 5.54
N LEU A 8 -9.33 27.03 4.75
CA LEU A 8 -8.13 27.74 4.29
C LEU A 8 -7.23 28.16 5.45
N LEU A 9 -7.80 28.71 6.53
CA LEU A 9 -7.05 29.13 7.71
C LEU A 9 -6.37 27.94 8.43
N VAL A 10 -7.10 26.84 8.61
CA VAL A 10 -6.59 25.64 9.28
C VAL A 10 -5.44 25.02 8.49
N ILE A 11 -5.65 24.76 7.18
CA ILE A 11 -4.63 24.19 6.31
C ILE A 11 -3.39 25.09 6.23
N SER A 12 -3.60 26.41 6.11
CA SER A 12 -2.49 27.37 6.04
C SER A 12 -1.63 27.30 7.30
N ARG A 13 -2.24 27.32 8.49
CA ARG A 13 -1.49 27.20 9.76
C ARG A 13 -0.71 25.90 9.88
N ILE A 14 -1.32 24.78 9.47
CA ILE A 14 -0.66 23.47 9.50
C ILE A 14 0.59 23.50 8.62
N LEU A 15 0.47 23.94 7.37
CA LEU A 15 1.55 23.95 6.40
C LEU A 15 2.62 25.00 6.70
N GLU A 16 2.23 26.21 7.09
CA GLU A 16 3.18 27.28 7.49
C GLU A 16 4.00 26.86 8.72
N SER A 17 3.39 26.18 9.69
CA SER A 17 4.11 25.65 10.86
C SER A 17 5.18 24.61 10.51
N ALA A 18 5.03 23.94 9.36
CA ALA A 18 5.98 23.00 8.81
C ALA A 18 7.00 23.64 7.83
N GLY A 19 6.95 24.96 7.65
CA GLY A 19 7.89 25.73 6.84
C GLY A 19 7.50 25.91 5.38
N TYR A 20 6.25 25.61 5.00
CA TYR A 20 5.75 25.87 3.64
C TYR A 20 5.25 27.30 3.48
N THR A 21 5.44 27.88 2.29
CA THR A 21 4.76 29.12 1.89
C THR A 21 3.39 28.77 1.32
N VAL A 22 2.33 29.35 1.87
CA VAL A 22 0.94 29.03 1.46
C VAL A 22 0.28 30.22 0.78
N HIS A 23 -0.37 29.96 -0.35
CA HIS A 23 -1.25 30.90 -1.03
C HIS A 23 -2.66 30.32 -1.09
N THR A 24 -3.63 31.07 -0.58
CA THR A 24 -5.03 30.62 -0.49
C THR A 24 -5.88 31.19 -1.63
N ALA A 25 -6.92 30.47 -2.02
CA ALA A 25 -7.93 30.89 -2.97
C ALA A 25 -9.29 30.35 -2.55
N GLU A 26 -10.29 31.21 -2.56
CA GLU A 26 -11.67 30.95 -2.12
C GLU A 26 -12.57 30.40 -3.25
N ASN A 27 -12.06 30.33 -4.48
CA ASN A 27 -12.78 29.82 -5.64
C ASN A 27 -11.79 29.34 -6.73
N ALA A 28 -12.30 28.64 -7.74
CA ALA A 28 -11.51 28.02 -8.78
C ALA A 28 -10.78 29.06 -9.64
N GLN A 29 -11.45 30.15 -10.00
CA GLN A 29 -10.87 31.21 -10.84
C GLN A 29 -9.66 31.86 -10.16
N MET A 30 -9.76 32.19 -8.87
CA MET A 30 -8.64 32.69 -8.07
C MET A 30 -7.52 31.66 -7.98
N GLY A 31 -7.85 30.38 -7.79
CA GLY A 31 -6.88 29.29 -7.78
C GLY A 31 -6.07 29.21 -9.08
N LEU A 32 -6.76 29.30 -10.23
CA LEU A 32 -6.13 29.28 -11.55
C LEU A 32 -5.20 30.49 -11.77
N GLU A 33 -5.60 31.68 -11.31
CA GLU A 33 -4.75 32.87 -11.38
C GLU A 33 -3.48 32.74 -10.53
N ILE A 34 -3.61 32.21 -9.31
CA ILE A 34 -2.46 31.99 -8.43
C ILE A 34 -1.50 30.98 -9.05
N VAL A 35 -2.01 29.86 -9.59
CA VAL A 35 -1.18 28.86 -10.28
C VAL A 35 -0.39 29.48 -11.45
N ARG A 36 -1.02 30.38 -12.22
CA ARG A 36 -0.37 31.10 -13.34
C ARG A 36 0.69 32.11 -12.90
N LYS A 37 0.56 32.70 -11.70
CA LYS A 37 1.46 33.76 -11.22
C LYS A 37 2.59 33.22 -10.35
N ILE A 38 2.28 32.26 -9.49
CA ILE A 38 3.17 31.80 -8.41
C ILE A 38 3.89 30.49 -8.77
N HIS A 39 3.33 29.67 -9.66
CA HIS A 39 3.85 28.35 -10.01
C HIS A 39 4.13 27.48 -8.77
N PRO A 40 3.09 27.17 -7.97
CA PRO A 40 3.28 26.44 -6.72
C PRO A 40 3.81 25.03 -6.97
N ASP A 41 4.55 24.50 -5.99
CA ASP A 41 5.09 23.14 -6.05
C ASP A 41 4.03 22.06 -5.84
N VAL A 42 2.92 22.39 -5.18
CA VAL A 42 1.77 21.51 -4.94
C VAL A 42 0.49 22.34 -4.81
N VAL A 43 -0.64 21.79 -5.26
CA VAL A 43 -1.97 22.40 -5.09
C VAL A 43 -2.84 21.49 -4.24
N LEU A 44 -3.35 21.99 -3.12
CA LEU A 44 -4.45 21.35 -2.39
C LEU A 44 -5.77 21.93 -2.90
N LEU A 45 -6.71 21.08 -3.30
CA LEU A 45 -7.88 21.46 -4.07
C LEU A 45 -9.14 20.77 -3.54
N ASP A 46 -10.11 21.54 -3.05
CA ASP A 46 -11.41 20.98 -2.72
C ASP A 46 -12.17 20.49 -3.95
N ILE A 47 -13.07 19.51 -3.75
CA ILE A 47 -13.89 18.95 -4.83
C ILE A 47 -15.04 19.89 -5.20
N ARG A 48 -15.62 20.60 -4.24
CA ARG A 48 -16.79 21.46 -4.44
C ARG A 48 -16.36 22.91 -4.29
N LEU A 49 -16.37 23.65 -5.39
CA LEU A 49 -16.12 25.09 -5.36
C LEU A 49 -17.34 25.82 -5.94
N PRO A 50 -17.57 27.08 -5.56
CA PRO A 50 -18.77 27.83 -5.93
C PRO A 50 -18.88 28.13 -7.44
N ASP A 51 -17.78 28.13 -8.17
CA ASP A 51 -17.69 28.58 -9.56
C ASP A 51 -17.32 27.46 -10.56
N MET A 52 -16.64 26.40 -10.13
CA MET A 52 -16.24 25.25 -10.96
C MET A 52 -15.89 24.04 -10.09
N ASP A 53 -16.34 22.84 -10.47
CA ASP A 53 -16.00 21.63 -9.71
C ASP A 53 -14.47 21.38 -9.70
N GLY A 54 -13.92 20.93 -8.57
CA GLY A 54 -12.50 20.67 -8.37
C GLY A 54 -11.85 19.79 -9.45
N PRO A 55 -12.47 18.68 -9.91
CA PRO A 55 -11.96 17.89 -11.03
C PRO A 55 -11.85 18.65 -12.35
N GLU A 56 -12.72 19.62 -12.60
CA GLU A 56 -12.64 20.49 -13.77
C GLU A 56 -11.49 21.49 -13.62
N LEU A 57 -11.34 22.11 -12.45
CA LEU A 57 -10.20 22.98 -12.17
C LEU A 57 -8.86 22.23 -12.28
N LEU A 58 -8.82 20.97 -11.83
CA LEU A 58 -7.64 20.11 -12.00
C LEU A 58 -7.23 20.01 -13.46
N LYS A 59 -8.18 19.77 -14.38
CA LYS A 59 -7.90 19.68 -15.82
C LYS A 59 -7.34 21.00 -16.34
N GLU A 60 -7.91 22.12 -15.93
CA GLU A 60 -7.43 23.45 -16.34
C GLU A 60 -6.03 23.74 -15.81
N ILE A 61 -5.73 23.38 -14.56
CA ILE A 61 -4.38 23.51 -13.99
C ILE A 61 -3.40 22.62 -14.75
N LYS A 62 -3.75 21.36 -15.03
CA LYS A 62 -2.90 20.41 -15.77
C LYS A 62 -2.63 20.83 -17.21
N LYS A 63 -3.53 21.59 -17.86
CA LYS A 63 -3.25 22.18 -19.17
C LYS A 63 -2.14 23.23 -19.13
N ILE A 64 -1.98 23.93 -18.00
CA ILE A 64 -0.97 24.98 -17.81
C ILE A 64 0.34 24.37 -17.29
N TYR A 65 0.24 23.51 -16.28
CA TYR A 65 1.36 22.80 -15.65
C TYR A 65 1.05 21.31 -15.54
N PRO A 66 1.37 20.49 -16.56
CA PRO A 66 1.05 19.06 -16.56
C PRO A 66 1.64 18.29 -15.37
N GLU A 67 2.84 18.70 -14.95
CA GLU A 67 3.64 18.04 -13.90
C GLU A 67 3.36 18.56 -12.49
N ILE A 68 2.47 19.55 -12.32
CA ILE A 68 2.15 20.06 -10.98
C ILE A 68 1.36 19.00 -10.21
N PRO A 69 1.79 18.59 -9.01
CA PRO A 69 1.01 17.68 -8.22
C PRO A 69 -0.19 18.39 -7.62
N ILE A 70 -1.34 17.73 -7.69
CA ILE A 70 -2.61 18.25 -7.18
C ILE A 70 -3.19 17.21 -6.22
N VAL A 71 -3.43 17.62 -4.98
CA VAL A 71 -4.01 16.79 -3.92
C VAL A 71 -5.46 17.22 -3.73
N MET A 72 -6.39 16.30 -3.93
CA MET A 72 -7.82 16.59 -3.77
C MET A 72 -8.22 16.54 -2.30
N CYS A 73 -8.96 17.53 -1.81
CA CYS A 73 -9.59 17.51 -0.50
C CYS A 73 -11.06 17.12 -0.68
N SER A 74 -11.51 16.08 0.01
CA SER A 74 -12.82 15.45 -0.21
C SER A 74 -13.71 15.55 1.03
N GLY A 75 -14.93 16.05 0.88
CA GLY A 75 -15.96 16.02 1.92
C GLY A 75 -16.67 14.67 2.05
N PHE A 76 -17.46 14.51 3.12
CA PHE A 76 -18.32 13.35 3.30
C PHE A 76 -19.36 13.29 2.16
N GLY A 77 -19.25 12.30 1.27
CA GLY A 77 -20.14 12.11 0.12
C GLY A 77 -19.51 12.34 -1.26
N ASP A 78 -18.28 12.86 -1.35
CA ASP A 78 -17.57 13.11 -2.62
C ASP A 78 -16.44 12.10 -2.91
N VAL A 79 -16.41 10.97 -2.19
CA VAL A 79 -15.29 10.00 -2.26
C VAL A 79 -15.23 9.28 -3.62
N GLU A 80 -16.36 9.08 -4.30
CA GLU A 80 -16.39 8.54 -5.68
C GLU A 80 -15.80 9.55 -6.68
N THR A 81 -16.08 10.84 -6.48
CA THR A 81 -15.48 11.94 -7.26
C THR A 81 -13.98 12.03 -6.97
N ALA A 82 -13.53 11.89 -5.73
CA ALA A 82 -12.11 11.88 -5.38
C ALA A 82 -11.32 10.80 -6.16
N VAL A 83 -11.85 9.58 -6.22
CA VAL A 83 -11.24 8.46 -6.98
C VAL A 83 -11.24 8.72 -8.48
N GLN A 84 -12.33 9.24 -9.05
CA GLN A 84 -12.37 9.64 -10.47
C GLN A 84 -11.35 10.74 -10.79
N THR A 85 -11.05 11.61 -9.83
CA THR A 85 -10.14 12.75 -10.02
C THR A 85 -8.69 12.33 -9.95
N VAL A 86 -8.37 11.36 -9.09
CA VAL A 86 -7.08 10.65 -9.10
C VAL A 86 -6.82 9.98 -10.45
N LYS A 87 -7.83 9.29 -11.02
CA LYS A 87 -7.75 8.75 -12.40
C LYS A 87 -7.55 9.83 -13.48
N GLN A 88 -7.94 11.07 -13.20
CA GLN A 88 -7.79 12.22 -14.10
C GLN A 88 -6.48 12.99 -13.91
N GLY A 89 -5.58 12.51 -13.05
CA GLY A 89 -4.24 13.06 -12.87
C GLY A 89 -4.02 13.81 -11.56
N ALA A 90 -4.91 13.70 -10.57
CA ALA A 90 -4.57 14.08 -9.21
C ALA A 90 -3.49 13.15 -8.65
N SER A 91 -2.59 13.70 -7.85
CA SER A 91 -1.46 12.98 -7.26
C SER A 91 -1.84 12.21 -6.01
N ASP A 92 -2.81 12.72 -5.24
CA ASP A 92 -3.32 12.06 -4.03
C ASP A 92 -4.67 12.70 -3.61
N TYR A 93 -5.26 12.22 -2.52
CA TYR A 93 -6.41 12.85 -1.87
C TYR A 93 -6.30 12.87 -0.34
N ILE A 94 -7.05 13.76 0.29
CA ILE A 94 -7.21 13.89 1.75
C ILE A 94 -8.70 13.91 2.06
N SER A 95 -9.17 13.01 2.93
CA SER A 95 -10.57 13.00 3.38
C SER A 95 -10.81 14.00 4.51
N LYS A 96 -11.82 14.84 4.38
CA LYS A 96 -12.34 15.69 5.44
C LYS A 96 -13.34 14.88 6.30
N PRO A 97 -13.30 14.99 7.65
CA PRO A 97 -12.34 15.77 8.44
C PRO A 97 -10.97 15.07 8.52
N PHE A 98 -9.89 15.83 8.40
CA PHE A 98 -8.52 15.33 8.45
C PHE A 98 -7.77 15.76 9.72
N LYS A 99 -6.75 14.99 10.12
CA LYS A 99 -5.82 15.36 11.19
C LYS A 99 -4.65 16.18 10.63
N ASN A 100 -4.03 17.02 11.46
CA ASN A 100 -2.88 17.85 11.05
C ASN A 100 -1.74 17.01 10.44
N GLU A 101 -1.44 15.86 11.03
CA GLU A 101 -0.37 14.96 10.61
C GLU A 101 -0.61 14.35 9.22
N GLU A 102 -1.88 14.11 8.88
CA GLU A 102 -2.31 13.54 7.61
C GLU A 102 -2.01 14.50 6.45
N VAL A 103 -2.39 15.77 6.61
CA VAL A 103 -2.12 16.83 5.62
C VAL A 103 -0.63 16.97 5.36
N LEU A 104 0.18 17.03 6.42
CA LEU A 104 1.63 17.16 6.30
C LEU A 104 2.26 15.94 5.63
N LYS A 105 1.79 14.74 5.97
CA LYS A 105 2.29 13.49 5.40
C LYS A 105 2.02 13.43 3.89
N VAL A 106 0.79 13.70 3.46
CA VAL A 106 0.42 13.68 2.04
C VAL A 106 1.22 14.71 1.25
N VAL A 107 1.26 15.96 1.70
CA VAL A 107 2.03 17.02 1.02
C VAL A 107 3.51 16.68 0.91
N LYS A 108 4.12 16.17 1.98
CA LYS A 108 5.52 15.75 1.96
C LYS A 108 5.78 14.60 0.98
N ASN A 109 4.91 13.59 0.96
CA ASN A 109 5.06 12.44 0.06
C ASN A 109 5.00 12.86 -1.40
N VAL A 110 3.98 13.66 -1.74
CA VAL A 110 3.74 14.15 -3.09
C VAL A 110 4.91 15.01 -3.60
N LEU A 111 5.41 15.94 -2.78
CA LEU A 111 6.59 16.75 -3.13
C LEU A 111 7.85 15.89 -3.29
N THR A 112 8.03 14.87 -2.44
CA THR A 112 9.19 13.96 -2.51
C THR A 112 9.16 13.13 -3.79
N GLN A 113 7.98 12.62 -4.18
CA GLN A 113 7.80 11.89 -5.44
C GLN A 113 8.10 12.77 -6.64
N GLN A 114 7.61 14.02 -6.66
CA GLN A 114 7.87 14.95 -7.76
C GLN A 114 9.38 15.26 -7.93
N ILE A 115 10.12 15.39 -6.82
CA ILE A 115 11.58 15.55 -6.85
C ILE A 115 12.24 14.29 -7.42
N ALA A 116 11.83 13.10 -6.97
CA ALA A 116 12.38 11.84 -7.47
C ALA A 116 12.14 11.65 -8.98
N GLU A 117 11.00 12.09 -9.49
CA GLU A 117 10.68 12.03 -10.92
C GLU A 117 11.50 13.02 -11.76
N ARG A 118 11.75 14.23 -11.24
CA ARG A 118 12.63 15.22 -11.87
C ARG A 118 14.10 14.81 -11.87
N VAL A 119 14.50 13.90 -10.97
CA VAL A 119 15.90 13.43 -10.79
C VAL A 119 16.16 12.08 -11.47
N LYS A 120 15.21 11.50 -12.23
CA LYS A 120 15.44 10.27 -13.01
C LYS A 120 16.68 10.45 -13.92
N PRO A 121 17.75 9.64 -13.76
CA PRO A 121 18.95 9.81 -14.57
C PRO A 121 18.63 9.57 -16.04
N VAL A 122 19.03 10.52 -16.89
CA VAL A 122 19.02 10.36 -18.36
C VAL A 122 19.74 9.05 -18.68
N PRO A 123 19.15 8.13 -19.48
CA PRO A 123 19.85 6.91 -19.87
C PRO A 123 21.15 7.30 -20.57
N VAL A 124 22.27 6.90 -19.96
CA VAL A 124 23.60 7.06 -20.54
C VAL A 124 23.57 6.34 -21.88
N ARG A 125 23.74 7.09 -22.99
CA ARG A 125 23.93 6.49 -24.32
C ARG A 125 25.08 5.50 -24.21
N GLU A 126 24.85 4.26 -24.63
CA GLU A 126 25.84 3.18 -24.64
C GLU A 126 27.17 3.70 -25.19
N GLU A 127 28.18 3.78 -24.32
CA GLU A 127 29.56 3.94 -24.76
C GLU A 127 29.94 2.70 -25.58
N ILE A 128 30.48 2.95 -26.77
CA ILE A 128 31.04 1.95 -27.66
C ILE A 128 32.13 1.20 -26.88
N VAL A 129 31.86 -0.04 -26.49
CA VAL A 129 32.82 -0.93 -25.84
C VAL A 129 33.90 -1.30 -26.87
N LEU A 130 35.09 -0.71 -26.76
CA LEU A 130 36.28 -1.18 -27.45
C LEU A 130 36.72 -2.55 -26.87
N PRO A 131 37.17 -3.51 -27.70
CA PRO A 131 37.51 -4.84 -27.21
C PRO A 131 38.74 -4.84 -26.30
N ALA A 132 38.64 -5.62 -25.22
CA ALA A 132 39.63 -5.75 -24.15
C ALA A 132 41.02 -6.21 -24.66
N ARG A 133 42.08 -5.48 -24.26
CA ARG A 133 43.47 -5.95 -24.36
C ARG A 133 43.75 -6.96 -23.24
N LYS A 134 44.38 -8.08 -23.59
CA LYS A 134 44.82 -9.12 -22.64
C LYS A 134 45.88 -8.56 -21.67
N PRO A 135 45.81 -8.86 -20.36
CA PRO A 135 46.88 -8.50 -19.44
C PRO A 135 48.07 -9.46 -19.59
N VAL A 136 49.26 -8.88 -19.68
CA VAL A 136 50.56 -9.57 -19.64
C VAL A 136 50.93 -9.85 -18.18
N GLY A 137 51.48 -11.04 -17.95
CA GLY A 137 51.72 -11.62 -16.64
C GLY A 137 52.79 -10.93 -15.80
N TRP A 138 52.60 -11.03 -14.48
CA TRP A 138 53.62 -10.77 -13.48
C TRP A 138 53.84 -12.05 -12.70
N SER A 139 54.90 -12.75 -13.05
CA SER A 139 55.52 -13.73 -12.18
C SER A 139 56.40 -12.99 -11.16
N LYS A 140 56.47 -13.57 -9.96
CA LYS A 140 57.35 -13.24 -8.81
C LYS A 140 56.84 -12.18 -7.83
N LEU A 141 56.12 -12.64 -6.79
CA LEU A 141 56.63 -12.55 -5.41
C LEU A 141 55.87 -13.54 -4.50
N LEU A 142 56.56 -14.57 -4.04
CA LEU A 142 56.25 -15.39 -2.86
C LEU A 142 57.24 -14.97 -1.77
N ILE A 143 56.84 -14.80 -0.50
CA ILE A 143 57.25 -15.61 0.69
C ILE A 143 56.27 -15.33 1.89
N PRO A 144 56.25 -16.07 3.03
CA PRO A 144 55.02 -16.62 3.62
C PRO A 144 54.74 -16.18 5.08
N ALA A 145 53.47 -15.98 5.43
CA ALA A 145 53.00 -15.98 6.83
C ALA A 145 51.58 -16.55 6.91
N GLY A 146 51.44 -17.77 6.40
CA GLY A 146 50.22 -18.56 6.50
C GLY A 146 50.19 -19.29 7.84
N LEU A 147 49.26 -18.91 8.71
CA LEU A 147 48.50 -19.76 9.64
C LEU A 147 47.63 -18.91 10.59
N GLY A 148 48.08 -17.71 10.98
CA GLY A 148 47.32 -16.81 11.87
C GLY A 148 46.16 -16.08 11.19
N LEU A 149 46.33 -15.63 9.93
CA LEU A 149 45.32 -14.88 9.19
C LEU A 149 44.10 -15.73 8.77
N VAL A 150 44.30 -17.03 8.54
CA VAL A 150 43.19 -17.95 8.20
C VAL A 150 42.30 -18.18 9.41
N LEU A 151 42.88 -18.34 10.61
CA LEU A 151 42.13 -18.54 11.86
C LEU A 151 41.36 -17.29 12.27
N ILE A 152 41.94 -16.09 12.14
CA ILE A 152 41.24 -14.83 12.38
C ILE A 152 40.12 -14.64 11.35
N GLY A 153 40.37 -14.92 10.07
CA GLY A 153 39.35 -14.86 9.03
C GLY A 153 38.18 -15.83 9.28
N VAL A 154 38.46 -17.05 9.74
CA VAL A 154 37.42 -18.04 10.09
C VAL A 154 36.66 -17.63 11.34
N ILE A 155 37.33 -17.13 12.39
CA ILE A 155 36.67 -16.66 13.62
C ILE A 155 35.83 -15.42 13.31
N VAL A 156 36.33 -14.46 12.54
CA VAL A 156 35.56 -13.28 12.10
C VAL A 156 34.39 -13.70 11.19
N PHE A 157 34.56 -14.67 10.30
CA PHE A 157 33.48 -15.19 9.46
C PHE A 157 32.41 -15.94 10.26
N VAL A 158 32.81 -16.70 11.28
CA VAL A 158 31.91 -17.40 12.21
C VAL A 158 31.20 -16.40 13.12
N ILE A 159 31.91 -15.40 13.66
CA ILE A 159 31.32 -14.30 14.45
C ILE A 159 30.38 -13.47 13.57
N LEU A 160 30.73 -13.14 12.32
CA LEU A 160 29.83 -12.46 11.39
C LEU A 160 28.60 -13.30 11.07
N LYS A 161 28.71 -14.64 10.95
CA LYS A 161 27.54 -15.51 10.81
C LYS A 161 26.67 -15.63 12.07
N ILE A 162 27.27 -15.52 13.26
CA ILE A 162 26.57 -15.62 14.55
C ILE A 162 25.94 -14.27 14.93
N VAL A 163 26.60 -13.15 14.64
CA VAL A 163 26.18 -11.77 14.97
C VAL A 163 25.30 -11.19 13.86
N PHE A 164 25.51 -11.58 12.60
CA PHE A 164 24.67 -11.20 11.46
C PHE A 164 24.08 -12.46 10.80
N PRO A 165 23.05 -13.09 11.40
CA PRO A 165 22.27 -14.07 10.67
C PRO A 165 21.74 -13.39 9.41
N LYS A 166 22.05 -13.98 8.22
CA LYS A 166 21.56 -13.52 6.92
C LYS A 166 20.10 -13.12 7.06
N SER A 167 19.78 -11.82 6.98
CA SER A 167 18.39 -11.45 6.73
C SER A 167 18.04 -12.07 5.38
N SER A 168 17.01 -12.90 5.35
CA SER A 168 16.52 -13.44 4.10
C SER A 168 15.86 -12.27 3.37
N THR A 169 16.56 -11.66 2.42
CA THR A 169 15.95 -10.69 1.52
C THR A 169 14.72 -11.33 0.89
N PRO A 170 13.55 -10.67 0.91
CA PRO A 170 12.34 -11.24 0.33
C PRO A 170 12.54 -11.50 -1.16
N SER A 171 11.85 -12.50 -1.69
CA SER A 171 11.67 -12.59 -3.14
C SER A 171 10.69 -11.49 -3.57
N VAL A 172 11.03 -10.77 -4.64
CA VAL A 172 10.28 -9.61 -5.11
C VAL A 172 9.76 -9.89 -6.51
N PHE A 173 8.48 -9.62 -6.71
CA PHE A 173 7.79 -9.84 -7.98
C PHE A 173 7.12 -8.54 -8.41
N SER A 174 7.29 -8.17 -9.68
CA SER A 174 6.67 -6.97 -10.24
C SER A 174 5.30 -7.29 -10.82
N VAL A 175 4.33 -6.41 -10.61
CA VAL A 175 3.01 -6.45 -11.22
C VAL A 175 2.80 -5.28 -12.18
N PRO A 176 1.94 -5.41 -13.20
CA PRO A 176 1.78 -4.39 -14.25
C PRO A 176 0.92 -3.18 -13.83
N TYR A 177 0.62 -3.01 -12.54
CA TYR A 177 -0.18 -1.93 -11.98
C TYR A 177 0.49 -1.39 -10.72
N SER A 178 0.23 -0.12 -10.39
CA SER A 178 1.01 0.63 -9.39
C SER A 178 0.54 0.43 -7.94
N HIS A 179 -0.74 0.11 -7.69
CA HIS A 179 -1.33 0.09 -6.35
C HIS A 179 -1.92 -1.28 -6.00
N PRO A 180 -1.09 -2.33 -5.81
CA PRO A 180 -1.58 -3.56 -5.21
C PRO A 180 -2.05 -3.29 -3.77
N THR A 181 -3.28 -3.69 -3.46
CA THR A 181 -3.93 -3.37 -2.18
C THR A 181 -4.09 -4.60 -1.31
N ALA A 182 -4.89 -5.59 -1.75
CA ALA A 182 -5.01 -6.87 -1.06
C ALA A 182 -4.63 -8.03 -1.98
N LEU A 183 -4.37 -9.19 -1.36
CA LEU A 183 -4.03 -10.41 -2.09
C LEU A 183 -4.60 -11.64 -1.39
N THR A 184 -4.92 -12.67 -2.17
CA THR A 184 -5.35 -13.98 -1.66
C THR A 184 -5.07 -15.10 -2.67
N PHE A 185 -4.94 -16.33 -2.20
CA PHE A 185 -4.70 -17.50 -3.06
C PHE A 185 -5.95 -18.37 -3.16
N ASP A 186 -6.32 -18.78 -4.36
CA ASP A 186 -7.39 -19.77 -4.57
C ASP A 186 -6.89 -21.23 -4.55
N GLY A 187 -5.58 -21.42 -4.40
CA GLY A 187 -4.88 -22.70 -4.48
C GLY A 187 -4.13 -22.90 -5.80
N GLU A 188 -4.59 -22.29 -6.89
CA GLU A 188 -3.98 -22.39 -8.23
C GLU A 188 -3.45 -21.04 -8.75
N ASN A 189 -4.00 -19.95 -8.25
CA ASN A 189 -3.80 -18.59 -8.72
C ASN A 189 -3.64 -17.63 -7.53
N LEU A 190 -2.99 -16.51 -7.79
CA LEU A 190 -2.91 -15.37 -6.90
C LEU A 190 -3.90 -14.31 -7.37
N TRP A 191 -4.82 -13.91 -6.51
CA TRP A 191 -5.73 -12.81 -6.74
C TRP A 191 -5.18 -11.57 -6.05
N VAL A 192 -5.20 -10.44 -6.74
CA VAL A 192 -4.72 -9.15 -6.21
C VAL A 192 -5.70 -8.06 -6.58
N SER A 193 -6.08 -7.22 -5.62
CA SER A 193 -6.91 -6.06 -5.89
C SER A 193 -6.07 -4.80 -6.04
N SER A 194 -6.60 -3.84 -6.78
CA SER A 194 -6.15 -2.47 -6.74
C SER A 194 -7.36 -1.56 -6.62
N TRP A 195 -7.47 -0.86 -5.50
CA TRP A 195 -8.54 0.12 -5.29
C TRP A 195 -8.44 1.26 -6.32
N PHE A 196 -7.21 1.64 -6.71
CA PHE A 196 -6.93 2.70 -7.66
C PHE A 196 -7.46 2.39 -9.07
N THR A 197 -7.15 1.20 -9.59
CA THR A 197 -7.66 0.78 -10.90
C THR A 197 -9.08 0.20 -10.80
N GLN A 198 -9.61 0.05 -9.58
CA GLN A 198 -10.87 -0.65 -9.27
C GLN A 198 -10.95 -2.02 -9.96
N THR A 199 -9.83 -2.74 -9.96
CA THR A 199 -9.68 -3.99 -10.70
C THR A 199 -9.17 -5.08 -9.76
N ILE A 200 -9.73 -6.28 -9.94
CA ILE A 200 -9.17 -7.50 -9.36
C ILE A 200 -8.42 -8.24 -10.46
N TYR A 201 -7.16 -8.56 -10.22
CA TYR A 201 -6.29 -9.27 -11.13
C TYR A 201 -6.13 -10.72 -10.66
N LYS A 202 -6.28 -11.66 -11.60
CA LYS A 202 -5.98 -13.08 -11.40
C LYS A 202 -4.65 -13.38 -12.04
N HIS A 203 -3.65 -13.68 -11.23
CA HIS A 203 -2.29 -14.01 -11.65
C HIS A 203 -2.06 -15.52 -11.60
N LYS A 204 -1.41 -16.05 -12.63
CA LYS A 204 -0.91 -17.42 -12.61
C LYS A 204 0.29 -17.51 -11.66
N LEU A 205 0.43 -18.64 -10.96
CA LEU A 205 1.58 -18.91 -10.08
C LEU A 205 2.82 -19.34 -10.87
N ASP A 206 3.18 -18.58 -11.90
CA ASP A 206 4.45 -18.72 -12.62
C ASP A 206 5.52 -17.80 -12.04
N ASN A 207 6.76 -17.90 -12.53
CA ASN A 207 7.90 -17.12 -12.02
C ASN A 207 7.75 -15.60 -12.22
N SER A 208 6.78 -15.16 -13.03
CA SER A 208 6.55 -13.76 -13.41
C SER A 208 5.20 -13.21 -12.96
N PHE A 209 4.38 -14.01 -12.26
CA PHE A 209 2.99 -13.69 -11.94
C PHE A 209 2.23 -13.11 -13.15
N THR A 210 2.20 -13.84 -14.27
CA THR A 210 1.46 -13.35 -15.45
C THR A 210 -0.02 -13.13 -15.14
N VAL A 211 -0.59 -12.02 -15.61
CA VAL A 211 -2.02 -11.74 -15.48
C VAL A 211 -2.78 -12.70 -16.40
N GLY A 212 -3.51 -13.65 -15.81
CA GLY A 212 -4.40 -14.57 -16.50
C GLY A 212 -5.83 -14.06 -16.65
N GLY A 213 -6.22 -13.06 -15.87
CA GLY A 213 -7.52 -12.39 -15.95
C GLY A 213 -7.54 -11.07 -15.18
N SER A 214 -8.46 -10.19 -15.55
CA SER A 214 -8.66 -8.88 -14.91
C SER A 214 -10.15 -8.55 -14.90
N TYR A 215 -10.66 -8.12 -13.76
CA TYR A 215 -12.07 -7.89 -13.52
C TYR A 215 -12.26 -6.47 -13.00
N TYR A 216 -12.77 -5.59 -13.86
CA TYR A 216 -12.96 -4.18 -13.56
C TYR A 216 -14.34 -3.94 -12.95
N PHE A 217 -14.37 -3.15 -11.87
CA PHE A 217 -15.58 -2.79 -11.17
C PHE A 217 -15.72 -1.26 -11.09
N PRO A 218 -16.67 -0.65 -11.81
CA PRO A 218 -16.78 0.81 -11.85
C PRO A 218 -17.07 1.46 -10.48
N THR A 219 -17.76 0.71 -9.60
CA THR A 219 -18.30 1.23 -8.33
C THR A 219 -17.72 0.54 -7.10
N LEU A 220 -16.79 -0.39 -7.25
CA LEU A 220 -16.20 -1.15 -6.14
C LEU A 220 -14.75 -0.72 -5.92
N HIS A 221 -14.39 -0.47 -4.67
CA HIS A 221 -13.02 -0.12 -4.26
C HIS A 221 -12.45 -1.24 -3.38
N PRO A 222 -11.99 -2.35 -3.98
CA PRO A 222 -11.61 -3.54 -3.22
C PRO A 222 -10.33 -3.30 -2.39
N THR A 223 -10.49 -3.15 -1.08
CA THR A 223 -9.38 -2.98 -0.13
C THR A 223 -8.96 -4.28 0.54
N GLY A 224 -9.90 -5.20 0.75
CA GLY A 224 -9.65 -6.55 1.27
C GLY A 224 -10.05 -7.64 0.28
N LEU A 225 -9.32 -8.76 0.30
CA LEU A 225 -9.61 -9.94 -0.51
C LEU A 225 -9.50 -11.21 0.32
N SER A 226 -10.42 -12.15 0.09
CA SER A 226 -10.28 -13.51 0.60
C SER A 226 -10.84 -14.54 -0.36
N TRP A 227 -10.19 -15.69 -0.46
CA TRP A 227 -10.73 -16.86 -1.13
C TRP A 227 -11.24 -17.85 -0.09
N GLY A 228 -12.47 -18.32 -0.26
CA GLY A 228 -13.11 -19.21 0.70
C GLY A 228 -14.53 -19.55 0.30
N ASP A 229 -15.06 -20.67 0.78
CA ASP A 229 -16.41 -21.13 0.42
C ASP A 229 -16.64 -21.19 -1.11
N ASN A 230 -15.62 -21.62 -1.86
CA ASN A 230 -15.61 -21.66 -3.33
C ASN A 230 -16.00 -20.34 -4.01
N CYS A 231 -15.73 -19.20 -3.37
CA CYS A 231 -15.99 -17.88 -3.93
C CYS A 231 -14.87 -16.90 -3.56
N LEU A 232 -14.88 -15.77 -4.27
CA LEU A 232 -14.03 -14.64 -3.94
C LEU A 232 -14.84 -13.66 -3.08
N TRP A 233 -14.24 -13.23 -1.98
CA TRP A 233 -14.76 -12.22 -1.08
C TRP A 233 -13.99 -10.92 -1.26
N THR A 234 -14.70 -9.80 -1.25
CA THR A 234 -14.11 -8.45 -1.23
C THR A 234 -14.74 -7.61 -0.13
N CYS A 235 -14.05 -6.58 0.32
CA CYS A 235 -14.67 -5.51 1.08
C CYS A 235 -14.38 -4.15 0.44
N ASP A 236 -15.31 -3.23 0.66
CA ASP A 236 -15.25 -1.88 0.13
C ASP A 236 -15.62 -0.88 1.25
N PRO A 237 -14.67 -0.03 1.68
CA PRO A 237 -14.94 0.95 2.70
C PRO A 237 -15.75 2.16 2.22
N TRP A 238 -15.89 2.39 0.91
CA TRP A 238 -16.75 3.44 0.36
C TRP A 238 -18.22 3.10 0.57
N THR A 239 -18.60 1.85 0.31
CA THR A 239 -19.96 1.37 0.49
C THR A 239 -20.19 0.76 1.87
N ARG A 240 -19.12 0.58 2.65
CA ARG A 240 -19.10 -0.09 3.96
C ARG A 240 -19.70 -1.49 3.88
N LYS A 241 -19.33 -2.23 2.85
CA LYS A 241 -19.87 -3.55 2.58
C LYS A 241 -18.80 -4.60 2.38
N ILE A 242 -19.19 -5.83 2.66
CA ILE A 242 -18.48 -7.04 2.31
C ILE A 242 -19.30 -7.74 1.23
N TYR A 243 -18.64 -8.17 0.16
CA TYR A 243 -19.29 -8.79 -0.99
C TYR A 243 -18.78 -10.19 -1.22
N ARG A 244 -19.68 -11.03 -1.70
CA ARG A 244 -19.38 -12.36 -2.23
C ARG A 244 -19.59 -12.35 -3.73
N HIS A 245 -18.62 -12.89 -4.48
CA HIS A 245 -18.63 -12.86 -5.93
C HIS A 245 -18.86 -14.25 -6.53
N ASN A 246 -19.62 -14.31 -7.62
CA ASN A 246 -19.64 -15.44 -8.54
C ASN A 246 -18.29 -15.56 -9.24
N LEU A 247 -17.92 -16.76 -9.64
CA LEU A 247 -16.72 -17.01 -10.45
C LEU A 247 -17.01 -16.98 -11.95
N ASP A 248 -17.96 -16.15 -12.36
CA ASP A 248 -18.26 -15.91 -13.77
C ASP A 248 -17.20 -15.01 -14.43
N THR A 249 -17.38 -14.70 -15.71
CA THR A 249 -16.43 -13.87 -16.48
C THR A 249 -16.33 -12.42 -16.00
N THR A 250 -17.23 -12.00 -15.11
CA THR A 250 -17.33 -10.61 -14.61
C THR A 250 -17.12 -10.48 -13.10
N LEU A 251 -16.98 -11.59 -12.37
CA LEU A 251 -17.05 -11.63 -10.92
C LEU A 251 -18.29 -10.93 -10.35
N SER A 252 -19.48 -11.24 -10.89
CA SER A 252 -20.72 -10.60 -10.45
C SER A 252 -20.97 -10.78 -8.94
N ILE A 253 -21.55 -9.75 -8.31
CA ILE A 253 -21.86 -9.79 -6.86
C ILE A 253 -23.08 -10.69 -6.64
N VAL A 254 -22.93 -11.68 -5.77
CA VAL A 254 -23.99 -12.61 -5.35
C VAL A 254 -24.69 -12.07 -4.11
N ASP A 255 -23.89 -11.77 -3.09
CA ASP A 255 -24.36 -11.33 -1.79
C ASP A 255 -23.62 -10.06 -1.39
N SER A 256 -24.31 -9.20 -0.64
CA SER A 256 -23.73 -8.00 -0.04
C SER A 256 -24.15 -7.89 1.42
N TYR A 257 -23.18 -7.67 2.29
CA TYR A 257 -23.35 -7.59 3.73
C TYR A 257 -22.84 -6.25 4.22
N ASP A 258 -23.49 -5.66 5.22
CA ASP A 258 -22.98 -4.44 5.85
C ASP A 258 -21.76 -4.79 6.70
N SER A 259 -20.69 -3.99 6.55
CA SER A 259 -19.52 -4.05 7.42
C SER A 259 -19.90 -3.57 8.82
N PRO A 260 -19.43 -4.22 9.90
CA PRO A 260 -19.65 -3.74 11.26
C PRO A 260 -19.03 -2.37 11.53
N GLY A 261 -17.87 -2.10 10.93
CA GLY A 261 -17.16 -0.83 11.02
C GLY A 261 -17.19 -0.04 9.71
N THR A 262 -16.70 1.19 9.76
CA THR A 262 -16.79 2.14 8.65
C THR A 262 -15.70 2.00 7.59
N ASN A 263 -14.65 1.24 7.85
CA ASN A 263 -13.50 1.11 6.96
C ASN A 263 -12.94 -0.33 6.92
N PRO A 264 -13.72 -1.30 6.40
CA PRO A 264 -13.24 -2.66 6.22
C PRO A 264 -12.05 -2.68 5.25
N SER A 265 -10.94 -3.28 5.67
CA SER A 265 -9.64 -3.16 5.00
C SER A 265 -8.97 -4.50 4.70
N GLY A 266 -9.44 -5.60 5.30
CA GLY A 266 -8.87 -6.93 5.07
C GLY A 266 -9.86 -8.04 5.39
N LEU A 267 -9.70 -9.18 4.71
CA LEU A 267 -10.59 -10.34 4.83
C LEU A 267 -9.80 -11.65 4.91
N TYR A 268 -10.32 -12.61 5.67
CA TYR A 268 -9.76 -13.96 5.76
C TYR A 268 -10.83 -15.02 5.99
N TRP A 269 -10.84 -16.07 5.17
CA TRP A 269 -11.69 -17.24 5.37
C TRP A 269 -10.95 -18.33 6.15
N ASP A 270 -11.46 -18.70 7.34
CA ASP A 270 -10.83 -19.72 8.20
C ASP A 270 -11.27 -21.17 7.86
N GLY A 271 -12.10 -21.34 6.83
CA GLY A 271 -12.72 -22.62 6.47
C GLY A 271 -14.19 -22.72 6.88
N ILE A 272 -14.62 -21.93 7.88
CA ILE A 272 -15.97 -21.98 8.45
C ILE A 272 -16.56 -20.56 8.60
N ASN A 273 -15.72 -19.60 8.97
CA ASN A 273 -16.07 -18.23 9.30
C ASN A 273 -15.27 -17.27 8.44
N LEU A 274 -15.89 -16.14 8.11
CA LEU A 274 -15.19 -15.02 7.54
C LEU A 274 -14.65 -14.13 8.68
N TRP A 275 -13.42 -13.68 8.53
CA TRP A 275 -12.80 -12.68 9.39
C TRP A 275 -12.67 -11.40 8.58
N SER A 276 -12.94 -10.27 9.23
CA SER A 276 -12.68 -8.94 8.66
C SER A 276 -11.86 -8.10 9.64
N VAL A 277 -11.13 -7.14 9.10
CA VAL A 277 -10.47 -6.10 9.89
C VAL A 277 -10.96 -4.74 9.44
N ASP A 278 -11.05 -3.80 10.38
CA ASP A 278 -11.49 -2.43 10.12
C ASP A 278 -10.43 -1.44 10.56
N ALA A 279 -9.98 -0.62 9.61
CA ALA A 279 -8.87 0.30 9.78
C ALA A 279 -9.23 1.56 10.59
N THR A 280 -10.51 1.92 10.70
CA THR A 280 -10.94 3.13 11.43
C THR A 280 -11.35 2.80 12.85
N GLU A 281 -11.97 1.64 13.07
CA GLU A 281 -12.40 1.19 14.39
C GLU A 281 -11.29 0.46 15.16
N ASP A 282 -10.15 0.17 14.51
CA ASP A 282 -9.04 -0.63 15.05
C ASP A 282 -9.52 -2.00 15.58
N ARG A 283 -10.41 -2.65 14.83
CA ARG A 283 -11.06 -3.91 15.23
C ARG A 283 -10.79 -5.05 14.25
N ILE A 284 -10.86 -6.26 14.80
CA ILE A 284 -10.92 -7.52 14.06
C ILE A 284 -12.25 -8.19 14.40
N TYR A 285 -13.02 -8.57 13.39
CA TYR A 285 -14.32 -9.21 13.54
C TYR A 285 -14.27 -10.64 13.03
N LYS A 286 -14.85 -11.57 13.80
CA LYS A 286 -15.13 -12.94 13.34
C LYS A 286 -16.62 -13.07 13.05
N HIS A 287 -16.96 -13.47 11.84
CA HIS A 287 -18.33 -13.53 11.34
C HIS A 287 -18.80 -14.97 11.14
N LYS A 288 -20.04 -15.22 11.52
CA LYS A 288 -20.76 -16.42 11.14
C LYS A 288 -21.28 -16.24 9.73
N LEU A 289 -21.11 -17.26 8.88
CA LEU A 289 -21.78 -17.29 7.58
C LEU A 289 -23.28 -17.60 7.78
N ASP A 290 -24.06 -16.54 7.95
CA ASP A 290 -25.53 -16.53 7.93
C ASP A 290 -26.04 -15.41 7.01
N GLU A 291 -27.35 -15.24 6.89
CA GLU A 291 -27.96 -14.25 5.97
C GLU A 291 -27.50 -12.80 6.20
N ARG A 292 -26.91 -12.49 7.36
CA ARG A 292 -26.49 -11.14 7.75
C ARG A 292 -24.98 -11.03 7.98
N LEU A 293 -24.23 -12.11 7.80
CA LEU A 293 -22.81 -12.18 8.16
C LEU A 293 -22.57 -11.75 9.63
N SER A 294 -23.39 -12.28 10.54
CA SER A 294 -23.44 -11.85 11.94
C SER A 294 -22.08 -11.94 12.65
N VAL A 295 -21.73 -10.93 13.45
CA VAL A 295 -20.50 -10.92 14.25
C VAL A 295 -20.63 -11.87 15.44
N ILE A 296 -19.70 -12.83 15.54
CA ILE A 296 -19.58 -13.78 16.65
C ILE A 296 -18.68 -13.19 17.75
N THR A 297 -17.53 -12.67 17.34
CA THR A 297 -16.50 -12.17 18.26
C THR A 297 -15.83 -10.93 17.69
N VAL A 298 -15.48 -10.00 18.57
CA VAL A 298 -14.73 -8.78 18.26
C VAL A 298 -13.43 -8.80 19.05
N TYR A 299 -12.34 -8.44 18.39
CA TYR A 299 -11.02 -8.29 19.01
C TYR A 299 -10.46 -6.89 18.70
N ASP A 300 -9.59 -6.41 19.57
CA ASP A 300 -8.81 -5.20 19.32
C ASP A 300 -7.65 -5.51 18.37
N SER A 301 -7.41 -4.61 17.42
CA SER A 301 -6.17 -4.62 16.63
C SER A 301 -4.98 -4.25 17.52
N PRO A 302 -3.81 -4.89 17.34
CA PRO A 302 -2.57 -4.48 18.02
C PRO A 302 -2.10 -3.05 17.71
N GLY A 303 -2.51 -2.50 16.57
CA GLY A 303 -2.05 -1.22 16.06
C GLY A 303 -3.17 -0.44 15.35
N PRO A 304 -2.89 0.85 15.07
CA PRO A 304 -3.81 1.73 14.37
C PRO A 304 -3.82 1.43 12.87
N SER A 305 -5.00 1.18 12.29
CA SER A 305 -5.19 0.81 10.88
C SER A 305 -4.73 -0.61 10.49
N PRO A 306 -5.38 -1.66 11.01
CA PRO A 306 -5.22 -3.03 10.50
C PRO A 306 -5.65 -3.14 9.02
N ILE A 307 -5.03 -4.04 8.25
CA ILE A 307 -5.26 -4.21 6.80
C ILE A 307 -5.21 -5.65 6.31
N GLY A 308 -4.34 -6.49 6.88
CA GLY A 308 -4.11 -7.85 6.40
C GLY A 308 -4.32 -8.83 7.51
N ILE A 309 -4.97 -9.96 7.21
CA ILE A 309 -5.23 -11.02 8.18
C ILE A 309 -5.14 -12.38 7.47
N PHE A 310 -4.51 -13.37 8.10
CA PHE A 310 -4.57 -14.78 7.66
C PHE A 310 -4.15 -15.73 8.79
N SER A 311 -4.33 -17.05 8.60
CA SER A 311 -3.75 -18.07 9.47
C SER A 311 -2.75 -18.96 8.74
N ASP A 312 -1.65 -19.30 9.41
CA ASP A 312 -0.68 -20.30 8.94
C ASP A 312 -1.02 -21.74 9.43
N GLY A 313 -2.19 -21.91 10.06
CA GLY A 313 -2.65 -23.15 10.70
C GLY A 313 -2.14 -23.36 12.13
N LYS A 314 -1.23 -22.51 12.62
CA LYS A 314 -0.74 -22.55 14.01
C LYS A 314 -1.14 -21.32 14.81
N GLY A 315 -1.16 -20.16 14.16
CA GLY A 315 -1.53 -18.89 14.74
C GLY A 315 -2.29 -18.02 13.74
N LEU A 316 -2.80 -16.90 14.24
CA LEU A 316 -3.35 -15.85 13.41
C LEU A 316 -2.27 -14.79 13.16
N TRP A 317 -2.32 -14.16 12.00
CA TRP A 317 -1.38 -13.14 11.56
C TRP A 317 -2.17 -11.91 11.19
N THR A 318 -1.74 -10.74 11.66
CA THR A 318 -2.32 -9.45 11.27
C THR A 318 -1.24 -8.48 10.83
N ALA A 319 -1.63 -7.52 10.00
CA ALA A 319 -0.75 -6.47 9.50
C ALA A 319 -1.40 -5.11 9.71
N ASP A 320 -0.55 -4.12 9.95
CA ASP A 320 -0.93 -2.77 10.27
C ASP A 320 -0.22 -1.79 9.33
N SER A 321 -1.01 -0.92 8.70
CA SER A 321 -0.52 -0.06 7.61
C SER A 321 0.13 1.23 8.11
N GLU A 322 -0.16 1.64 9.35
CA GLU A 322 0.40 2.86 9.92
C GLU A 322 1.77 2.58 10.53
N THR A 323 1.91 1.45 11.23
CA THR A 323 3.14 1.04 11.90
C THR A 323 4.03 0.16 11.02
N ASN A 324 3.54 -0.31 9.86
CA ASN A 324 4.19 -1.29 8.99
C ASN A 324 4.61 -2.58 9.73
N LYS A 325 3.90 -2.91 10.81
CA LYS A 325 4.15 -4.12 11.61
C LYS A 325 3.25 -5.26 11.16
N ILE A 326 3.81 -6.45 11.22
CA ILE A 326 3.12 -7.72 11.08
C ILE A 326 3.18 -8.41 12.44
N TYR A 327 2.01 -8.68 13.00
CA TYR A 327 1.85 -9.33 14.29
C TYR A 327 1.52 -10.81 14.11
N LYS A 328 2.08 -11.63 14.98
CA LYS A 328 1.70 -13.03 15.14
C LYS A 328 0.95 -13.18 16.45
N HIS A 329 -0.16 -13.90 16.40
CA HIS A 329 -1.04 -14.13 17.54
C HIS A 329 -1.19 -15.61 17.84
N GLU A 330 -1.35 -15.93 19.12
CA GLU A 330 -1.97 -17.19 19.52
C GLU A 330 -3.46 -17.19 19.15
N LEU A 331 -3.98 -18.36 18.79
CA LEU A 331 -5.41 -18.56 18.55
C LEU A 331 -6.16 -18.77 19.88
N ASP A 332 -6.03 -17.79 20.77
CA ASP A 332 -6.76 -17.74 22.03
C ASP A 332 -7.95 -16.74 21.94
N ASN A 333 -8.70 -16.60 23.04
CA ASN A 333 -9.86 -15.72 23.08
C ASN A 333 -9.51 -14.22 23.05
N LYS A 334 -8.22 -13.85 23.08
CA LYS A 334 -7.77 -12.45 23.12
C LYS A 334 -6.86 -12.08 21.95
N LEU A 335 -6.53 -13.03 21.07
CA LEU A 335 -5.49 -12.91 20.06
C LEU A 335 -4.18 -12.39 20.67
N THR A 336 -3.69 -13.05 21.72
CA THR A 336 -2.46 -12.65 22.40
C THR A 336 -1.30 -12.55 21.41
N ILE A 337 -0.65 -11.39 21.34
CA ILE A 337 0.51 -11.15 20.48
C ILE A 337 1.70 -11.93 21.04
N VAL A 338 2.28 -12.80 20.21
CA VAL A 338 3.50 -13.55 20.54
C VAL A 338 4.73 -13.01 19.87
N GLY A 339 4.57 -12.09 18.94
CA GLY A 339 5.68 -11.34 18.38
C GLY A 339 5.25 -10.48 17.20
N PHE A 340 6.12 -9.58 16.80
CA PHE A 340 5.92 -8.73 15.63
C PHE A 340 7.18 -8.61 14.79
N SER A 341 7.01 -8.28 13.51
CA SER A 341 8.08 -8.00 12.56
C SER A 341 7.77 -6.73 11.79
N THR A 342 8.79 -5.94 11.47
CA THR A 342 8.70 -4.79 10.56
C THR A 342 9.56 -5.12 9.34
N PRO A 343 8.97 -5.65 8.25
CA PRO A 343 9.78 -6.09 7.12
C PRO A 343 10.56 -4.94 6.49
N GLU A 344 11.83 -5.18 6.15
CA GLU A 344 12.73 -4.16 5.57
C GLU A 344 12.15 -3.50 4.32
N ALA A 345 11.37 -4.25 3.52
CA ALA A 345 10.74 -3.73 2.31
C ALA A 345 9.77 -2.57 2.56
N HIS A 346 9.17 -2.49 3.76
CA HIS A 346 8.17 -1.49 4.13
C HIS A 346 8.76 -0.39 5.03
N GLN A 347 10.09 -0.23 5.05
CA GLN A 347 10.70 0.90 5.77
C GLN A 347 10.48 2.24 5.07
N GLN A 348 10.31 2.22 3.75
CA GLN A 348 10.13 3.41 2.91
C GLN A 348 8.77 3.45 2.20
N THR A 349 8.01 2.36 2.25
CA THR A 349 6.73 2.20 1.54
C THR A 349 5.68 1.69 2.52
N LYS A 350 4.41 2.04 2.28
CA LYS A 350 3.30 1.66 3.15
C LYS A 350 2.92 0.20 2.87
N LEU A 351 2.85 -0.62 3.92
CA LEU A 351 2.26 -1.96 3.85
C LEU A 351 0.76 -1.81 3.63
N THR A 352 0.20 -2.40 2.58
CA THR A 352 -1.22 -2.20 2.20
C THR A 352 -2.03 -3.48 2.18
N GLY A 353 -1.38 -4.63 2.05
CA GLY A 353 -2.03 -5.92 2.15
C GLY A 353 -1.07 -7.03 2.51
N MET A 354 -1.65 -8.11 3.03
CA MET A 354 -0.92 -9.30 3.44
C MET A 354 -1.78 -10.55 3.28
N THR A 355 -1.14 -11.65 2.88
CA THR A 355 -1.72 -13.00 2.97
C THR A 355 -0.61 -14.01 3.18
N GLY A 356 -0.95 -15.28 3.41
CA GLY A 356 0.08 -16.29 3.58
C GLY A 356 -0.47 -17.68 3.84
N GLY A 357 0.43 -18.56 4.24
CA GLY A 357 0.12 -19.92 4.67
C GLY A 357 1.23 -20.46 5.56
N SER A 358 1.38 -21.78 5.63
CA SER A 358 2.30 -22.44 6.58
C SER A 358 3.80 -22.18 6.35
N LYS A 359 4.20 -21.77 5.14
CA LYS A 359 5.61 -21.62 4.75
C LYS A 359 5.99 -20.19 4.38
N TYR A 360 5.10 -19.48 3.70
CA TYR A 360 5.36 -18.16 3.15
C TYR A 360 4.31 -17.17 3.57
N LEU A 361 4.78 -15.94 3.78
CA LEU A 361 3.98 -14.75 3.98
C LEU A 361 4.23 -13.84 2.78
N TRP A 362 3.17 -13.22 2.27
CA TRP A 362 3.22 -12.34 1.12
C TRP A 362 2.64 -10.98 1.49
N THR A 363 3.28 -9.92 1.03
CA THR A 363 2.82 -8.54 1.28
C THR A 363 2.89 -7.70 0.02
N VAL A 364 2.12 -6.62 0.03
CA VAL A 364 2.15 -5.60 -1.02
C VAL A 364 2.28 -4.20 -0.43
N SER A 365 2.76 -3.27 -1.26
CA SER A 365 2.76 -1.84 -0.96
C SER A 365 2.14 -1.08 -2.11
N GLU A 366 1.37 -0.05 -1.76
CA GLU A 366 1.00 1.02 -2.70
C GLU A 366 2.24 1.64 -3.35
N ASP A 367 2.06 2.17 -4.56
CA ASP A 367 3.04 2.87 -5.40
C ASP A 367 4.27 2.09 -5.89
N THR A 368 4.49 0.89 -5.39
CA THR A 368 5.66 0.08 -5.78
C THR A 368 5.43 -0.79 -7.02
N GLY A 369 4.18 -1.15 -7.29
CA GLY A 369 3.85 -2.24 -8.22
C GLY A 369 4.59 -3.54 -7.91
N LYS A 370 4.80 -3.86 -6.62
CA LYS A 370 5.56 -5.02 -6.17
C LYS A 370 4.80 -5.89 -5.17
N ILE A 371 5.07 -7.19 -5.26
CA ILE A 371 4.68 -8.21 -4.29
C ILE A 371 5.96 -8.77 -3.67
N TYR A 372 5.96 -8.88 -2.34
CA TYR A 372 7.10 -9.37 -1.57
C TYR A 372 6.75 -10.70 -0.91
N GLN A 373 7.62 -11.69 -1.03
CA GLN A 373 7.49 -13.01 -0.42
C GLN A 373 8.55 -13.22 0.65
N TYR A 374 8.11 -13.59 1.85
CA TYR A 374 8.94 -13.88 3.00
C TYR A 374 8.78 -15.35 3.40
N ASN A 375 9.90 -16.00 3.72
CA ASN A 375 9.86 -17.30 4.37
C ASN A 375 9.65 -17.08 5.88
N ILE A 376 8.52 -17.58 6.40
CA ILE A 376 8.12 -17.35 7.80
C ILE A 376 9.19 -17.85 8.78
N LYS A 377 9.91 -18.93 8.45
CA LYS A 377 10.95 -19.50 9.33
C LYS A 377 12.18 -18.61 9.47
N THR A 378 12.44 -17.72 8.52
CA THR A 378 13.63 -16.84 8.50
C THR A 378 13.28 -15.39 8.80
N MET A 379 12.00 -15.06 8.98
CA MET A 379 11.58 -13.74 9.43
C MET A 379 12.05 -13.50 10.86
N LYS A 380 12.59 -12.30 11.10
CA LYS A 380 12.98 -11.84 12.43
C LYS A 380 11.76 -11.33 13.16
N PHE A 381 11.44 -11.93 14.29
CA PHE A 381 10.38 -11.48 15.20
C PHE A 381 10.99 -10.88 16.46
N THR A 382 10.41 -9.78 16.91
CA THR A 382 10.60 -9.25 18.26
C THR A 382 9.47 -9.79 19.11
N HIS A 383 9.80 -10.34 20.27
CA HIS A 383 8.86 -10.97 21.21
C HIS A 383 8.50 -10.02 22.35
#